data_AF-A0A5B0I197-F1
#
_entry.id   AF-A0A5B0I197-F1
#
_cell.length_a   1.000
_cell.length_b   1.000
_cell.length_c   1.000
_cell.angle_alpha   90.00
_cell.angle_beta   90.00
_cell.angle_gamma   90.00
#
_symmetry.space_group_name_H-M   'P 1'
#
loop_
_entity.id
_entity.type
_entity.pdbx_description
1 polymer ?
#
loop_
_entity_poly.entity_id
_entity_poly.type
_entity_poly.pdbx_seq_one_letter_code
_entity_poly.pdbx_strand_id
1 'polypeptide(L)'
;MWGEARYGLEHELALLRDDGTVADHRSLTHAEVAAVVDELPELPDDQSDLRIGDAGIRCKRWYAEGYERLDPDGELLRFEPKGIEIRTCVHDSVEAAVDALAADAVTLAGVAARHGLRPVAFGHHPELSAYRLDPPPNAHERALMAASPEERTSHLHMVTWGPDLNLSFPESGTDPGVLADAAAKLTFYSPYLVPWSFSSPFRDGRPWGGLSARTARRTGPRPAALAYLPPGAPLLTTDPSLVRHAGIPGEVGRIEFKAFDAVPVVVGEEPAEGVGTELPAALLSLLTGLLRDDTLPGRRRTPDAAAHRRSALRGWSDAAVRVGSQAVLDAATAALAGDDAHLARLASLARRLARRETPADRMLARHRAGGDIPGLGHPVPRGAG
;
A
#
# COMPACT_ATOMS: atom_id res chain seq x y z
N MET A 1 -16.53 -9.64 12.16
CA MET A 1 -15.48 -10.67 12.32
C MET A 1 -15.30 -10.94 13.81
N TRP A 2 -15.03 -12.17 14.20
CA TRP A 2 -14.84 -12.61 15.59
C TRP A 2 -13.62 -13.53 15.71
N GLY A 3 -13.12 -13.70 16.93
CA GLY A 3 -11.89 -14.45 17.21
C GLY A 3 -10.63 -13.61 17.14
N GLU A 4 -9.48 -14.25 17.37
CA GLU A 4 -8.19 -13.60 17.28
C GLU A 4 -7.83 -13.29 15.83
N ALA A 5 -7.23 -12.12 15.62
CA ALA A 5 -6.80 -11.71 14.30
C ALA A 5 -5.36 -12.16 14.03
N ARG A 6 -5.09 -12.53 12.79
CA ARG A 6 -3.72 -12.72 12.27
C ARG A 6 -3.40 -11.68 11.22
N TYR A 7 -2.12 -11.35 11.10
CA TYR A 7 -1.64 -10.17 10.41
C TYR A 7 -0.53 -10.49 9.43
N GLY A 8 -0.59 -9.91 8.23
CA GLY A 8 0.50 -9.87 7.27
C GLY A 8 0.59 -8.49 6.63
N LEU A 9 1.76 -8.12 6.16
CA LEU A 9 2.03 -6.83 5.55
C LEU A 9 2.73 -7.03 4.22
N GLU A 10 2.25 -6.36 3.18
CA GLU A 10 3.04 -6.05 1.98
C GLU A 10 3.32 -4.54 2.01
N HIS A 11 4.53 -4.10 1.67
CA HIS A 11 4.91 -2.70 1.72
C HIS A 11 5.84 -2.32 0.58
N GLU A 12 5.29 -1.56 -0.38
CA GLU A 12 6.01 -1.04 -1.52
C GLU A 12 6.90 0.16 -1.11
N LEU A 13 8.20 0.06 -1.37
CA LEU A 13 9.16 1.15 -1.15
C LEU A 13 9.72 1.66 -2.48
N ALA A 14 9.73 2.98 -2.62
CA ALA A 14 10.48 3.63 -3.69
C ALA A 14 11.98 3.57 -3.36
N LEU A 15 12.83 3.73 -4.37
CA LEU A 15 14.27 3.80 -4.20
C LEU A 15 14.75 5.18 -4.64
N LEU A 16 15.70 5.74 -3.91
CA LEU A 16 16.42 6.96 -4.29
C LEU A 16 17.86 6.62 -4.64
N ARG A 17 18.43 7.36 -5.58
CA ARG A 17 19.87 7.42 -5.82
C ARG A 17 20.52 8.32 -4.76
N ASP A 18 21.85 8.27 -4.68
CA ASP A 18 22.66 9.13 -3.80
C ASP A 18 22.46 10.63 -4.05
N ASP A 19 22.12 11.01 -5.30
CA ASP A 19 21.81 12.40 -5.67
C ASP A 19 20.39 12.85 -5.29
N GLY A 20 19.61 11.98 -4.63
CA GLY A 20 18.25 12.25 -4.17
C GLY A 20 17.15 12.04 -5.22
N THR A 21 17.50 11.70 -6.46
CA THR A 21 16.52 11.39 -7.51
C THR A 21 15.83 10.04 -7.27
N VAL A 22 14.57 9.91 -7.72
CA VAL A 22 13.85 8.63 -7.68
C VAL A 22 14.45 7.68 -8.71
N ALA A 23 14.90 6.52 -8.24
CA ALA A 23 15.28 5.39 -9.08
C ALA A 23 14.01 4.64 -9.53
N ASP A 24 13.46 5.04 -10.67
CA ASP A 24 12.25 4.47 -11.28
C ASP A 24 12.57 3.79 -12.62
N HIS A 25 11.55 3.32 -13.34
CA HIS A 25 11.70 2.64 -14.64
C HIS A 25 12.51 3.40 -15.71
N ARG A 26 12.76 4.70 -15.54
CA ARG A 26 13.57 5.52 -16.47
C ARG A 26 15.07 5.43 -16.17
N SER A 27 15.44 5.11 -14.94
CA SER A 27 16.83 5.17 -14.46
C SER A 27 17.29 3.92 -13.72
N LEU A 28 16.37 3.07 -13.24
CA LEU A 28 16.64 1.82 -12.54
C LEU A 28 16.47 0.65 -13.51
N THR A 29 17.50 -0.19 -13.61
CA THR A 29 17.45 -1.40 -14.43
C THR A 29 17.01 -2.62 -13.62
N HIS A 30 16.48 -3.64 -14.30
CA HIS A 30 16.16 -4.92 -13.65
C HIS A 30 17.40 -5.54 -12.98
N ALA A 31 18.58 -5.47 -13.62
CA ALA A 31 19.80 -6.02 -13.07
C ALA A 31 20.22 -5.35 -11.74
N GLU A 32 20.06 -4.02 -11.63
CA GLU A 32 20.37 -3.30 -10.39
C GLU A 32 19.44 -3.70 -9.24
N VAL A 33 18.13 -3.77 -9.47
CA VAL A 33 17.19 -4.18 -8.41
C VAL A 33 17.34 -5.66 -8.08
N ALA A 34 17.61 -6.52 -9.07
CA ALA A 34 17.87 -7.93 -8.86
C ALA A 34 19.12 -8.16 -8.00
N ALA A 35 20.21 -7.41 -8.24
CA ALA A 35 21.42 -7.50 -7.43
C ALA A 35 21.18 -7.21 -5.94
N VAL A 36 20.28 -6.27 -5.63
CA VAL A 36 19.85 -6.00 -4.25
C VAL A 36 19.06 -7.20 -3.69
N VAL A 37 18.07 -7.71 -4.44
CA VAL A 37 17.21 -8.83 -4.01
C VAL A 37 18.00 -10.14 -3.85
N ASP A 38 18.99 -10.38 -4.70
CA ASP A 38 19.83 -11.57 -4.68
C ASP A 38 20.70 -11.64 -3.41
N GLU A 39 21.15 -10.49 -2.92
CA GLU A 39 21.95 -10.37 -1.68
C GLU A 39 21.10 -10.43 -0.40
N LEU A 40 19.78 -10.23 -0.50
CA LEU A 40 18.87 -10.38 0.62
C LEU A 40 18.70 -11.86 1.01
N PRO A 41 18.54 -12.17 2.31
CA PRO A 41 18.51 -13.54 2.79
C PRO A 41 17.28 -14.30 2.29
N GLU A 42 17.47 -15.59 2.06
CA GLU A 42 16.37 -16.54 1.94
C GLU A 42 16.00 -17.08 3.33
N LEU A 43 14.71 -17.19 3.60
CA LEU A 43 14.19 -17.69 4.86
C LEU A 43 13.29 -18.90 4.52
N PRO A 44 13.80 -20.13 4.71
CA PRO A 44 13.18 -21.34 4.17
C PRO A 44 11.73 -21.58 4.62
N ASP A 45 11.39 -21.17 5.84
CA ASP A 45 10.06 -21.39 6.41
C ASP A 45 8.98 -20.48 5.81
N ASP A 46 9.36 -19.42 5.10
CA ASP A 46 8.41 -18.44 4.56
C ASP A 46 7.57 -18.98 3.38
N GLN A 47 8.02 -20.07 2.75
CA GLN A 47 7.39 -20.60 1.53
C GLN A 47 5.98 -21.16 1.77
N SER A 48 5.59 -21.43 3.02
CA SER A 48 4.21 -21.84 3.34
C SER A 48 3.21 -20.68 3.27
N ASP A 49 3.69 -19.46 3.51
CA ASP A 49 2.85 -18.28 3.75
C ASP A 49 2.94 -17.28 2.59
N LEU A 50 3.99 -17.35 1.77
CA LEU A 50 4.25 -16.43 0.69
C LEU A 50 4.00 -17.06 -0.68
N ARG A 51 3.13 -16.45 -1.49
CA ARG A 51 2.91 -16.89 -2.87
C ARG A 51 4.17 -16.66 -3.70
N ILE A 52 4.74 -17.73 -4.25
CA ILE A 52 5.81 -17.61 -5.25
C ILE A 52 5.17 -17.23 -6.60
N GLY A 53 5.70 -16.17 -7.22
CA GLY A 53 5.22 -15.65 -8.50
C GLY A 53 5.78 -16.45 -9.68
N ASP A 54 5.05 -16.43 -10.80
CA ASP A 54 5.25 -17.37 -11.92
C ASP A 54 6.58 -17.19 -12.67
N ALA A 55 7.24 -16.02 -12.54
CA ALA A 55 8.54 -15.71 -13.14
C ALA A 55 9.74 -15.89 -12.18
N GLY A 56 9.55 -16.43 -10.98
CA GLY A 56 10.62 -16.57 -9.98
C GLY A 56 11.03 -15.27 -9.28
N ILE A 57 10.40 -14.13 -9.62
CA ILE A 57 10.67 -12.80 -9.05
C ILE A 57 10.26 -12.71 -7.58
N ARG A 58 9.18 -13.41 -7.17
CA ARG A 58 8.64 -13.39 -5.81
C ARG A 58 9.07 -14.63 -5.00
N CYS A 59 10.36 -14.88 -4.88
CA CYS A 59 10.89 -16.05 -4.15
C CYS A 59 11.27 -15.76 -2.68
N LYS A 60 11.52 -14.50 -2.31
CA LYS A 60 11.95 -14.08 -0.96
C LYS A 60 10.93 -13.13 -0.32
N ARG A 61 11.16 -12.68 0.91
CA ARG A 61 10.39 -11.57 1.54
C ARG A 61 10.52 -10.24 0.80
N TRP A 62 11.49 -10.13 -0.08
CA TRP A 62 11.69 -8.96 -0.92
C TRP A 62 11.58 -9.38 -2.37
N TYR A 63 10.95 -8.54 -3.19
CA TYR A 63 10.98 -8.73 -4.62
C TYR A 63 11.01 -7.40 -5.36
N ALA A 64 11.54 -7.47 -6.58
CA ALA A 64 11.55 -6.33 -7.49
C ALA A 64 10.11 -5.97 -7.85
N GLU A 65 9.69 -4.76 -7.51
CA GLU A 65 8.34 -4.27 -7.77
C GLU A 65 8.36 -3.43 -9.04
N GLY A 66 7.43 -3.69 -9.97
CA GLY A 66 7.52 -3.12 -11.32
C GLY A 66 6.48 -3.63 -12.32
N TYR A 67 6.76 -3.46 -13.60
CA TYR A 67 5.88 -3.85 -14.71
C TYR A 67 6.60 -4.83 -15.63
N GLU A 68 5.95 -5.95 -15.93
CA GLU A 68 6.43 -6.95 -16.89
C GLU A 68 5.96 -6.57 -18.30
N ARG A 69 6.91 -6.50 -19.24
CA ARG A 69 6.62 -6.36 -20.67
C ARG A 69 6.76 -7.71 -21.31
N LEU A 70 5.71 -8.15 -21.98
CA LEU A 70 5.68 -9.45 -22.64
C LEU A 70 5.81 -9.28 -24.16
N ASP A 71 6.26 -10.32 -24.84
CA ASP A 71 6.16 -10.42 -26.29
C ASP A 71 4.75 -10.92 -26.72
N PRO A 72 4.46 -11.05 -28.03
CA PRO A 72 3.17 -11.54 -28.50
C PRO A 72 2.84 -12.99 -28.12
N ASP A 73 3.85 -13.81 -27.83
CA ASP A 73 3.70 -15.21 -27.44
C ASP A 73 3.50 -15.36 -25.92
N GLY A 74 3.76 -14.29 -25.16
CA GLY A 74 3.58 -14.20 -23.71
C GLY A 74 4.87 -14.36 -22.93
N GLU A 75 6.02 -14.39 -23.60
CA GLU A 75 7.32 -14.50 -22.95
C GLU A 75 7.79 -13.14 -22.42
N LEU A 76 8.52 -13.15 -21.30
CA LEU A 76 9.04 -11.94 -20.68
C LEU A 76 10.08 -11.27 -21.59
N LEU A 77 9.75 -10.10 -22.12
CA LEU A 77 10.64 -9.28 -22.94
C LEU A 77 11.57 -8.42 -22.07
N ARG A 78 11.00 -7.74 -21.06
CA ARG A 78 11.75 -6.94 -20.09
C ARG A 78 10.93 -6.66 -18.83
N PHE A 79 11.63 -6.34 -17.75
CA PHE A 79 11.04 -5.87 -16.50
C PHE A 79 11.39 -4.40 -16.27
N GLU A 80 10.38 -3.59 -15.99
CA GLU A 80 10.51 -2.16 -15.72
C GLU A 80 10.29 -1.90 -14.22
N PRO A 81 11.35 -1.68 -13.42
CA PRO A 81 11.23 -1.58 -11.98
C PRO A 81 10.70 -0.21 -11.52
N LYS A 82 10.04 -0.17 -10.36
CA LYS A 82 9.68 1.05 -9.62
C LYS A 82 10.20 1.07 -8.18
N GLY A 83 10.74 -0.05 -7.70
CA GLY A 83 11.24 -0.17 -6.35
C GLY A 83 11.30 -1.62 -5.88
N ILE A 84 11.19 -1.81 -4.57
CA ILE A 84 11.18 -3.12 -3.93
C ILE A 84 9.97 -3.19 -3.01
N GLU A 85 9.27 -4.32 -3.02
CA GLU A 85 8.23 -4.62 -2.05
C GLU A 85 8.76 -5.58 -0.98
N ILE A 86 8.43 -5.29 0.28
CA ILE A 86 8.61 -6.19 1.42
C ILE A 86 7.29 -6.93 1.65
N ARG A 87 7.34 -8.23 1.93
CA ARG A 87 6.20 -9.02 2.40
C ARG A 87 6.56 -9.82 3.64
N THR A 88 5.77 -9.70 4.68
CA THR A 88 5.94 -10.48 5.92
C THR A 88 5.18 -11.79 5.84
N CYS A 89 5.59 -12.78 6.63
CA CYS A 89 4.76 -13.94 6.94
C CYS A 89 3.51 -13.52 7.72
N VAL A 90 2.66 -14.51 8.04
CA VAL A 90 1.49 -14.29 8.88
C VAL A 90 1.89 -14.37 10.35
N HIS A 91 1.47 -13.39 11.14
CA HIS A 91 1.77 -13.28 12.57
C HIS A 91 0.49 -13.25 13.40
N ASP A 92 0.55 -13.78 14.63
CA ASP A 92 -0.59 -13.81 15.56
C ASP A 92 -0.78 -12.50 16.36
N SER A 93 0.04 -11.47 16.11
CA SER A 93 -0.10 -10.15 16.76
C SER A 93 0.33 -9.02 15.85
N VAL A 94 -0.19 -7.82 16.12
CA VAL A 94 0.20 -6.60 15.41
C VAL A 94 1.68 -6.31 15.62
N GLU A 95 2.15 -6.45 16.85
CA GLU A 95 3.54 -6.26 17.29
C GLU A 95 4.49 -7.11 16.46
N ALA A 96 4.28 -8.42 16.42
CA ALA A 96 5.14 -9.33 15.68
C ALA A 96 5.17 -9.01 14.18
N ALA A 97 4.02 -8.63 13.59
CA ALA A 97 3.95 -8.26 12.18
C ALA A 97 4.75 -6.99 11.86
N VAL A 98 4.64 -5.94 12.69
CA VAL A 98 5.35 -4.68 12.44
C VAL A 98 6.83 -4.75 12.82
N ASP A 99 7.19 -5.56 13.81
CA ASP A 99 8.59 -5.83 14.16
C ASP A 99 9.29 -6.58 13.02
N ALA A 100 8.61 -7.56 12.40
CA ALA A 100 9.10 -8.25 11.22
C ALA A 100 9.29 -7.27 10.04
N LEU A 101 8.29 -6.45 9.74
CA LEU A 101 8.38 -5.43 8.69
C LEU A 101 9.54 -4.45 8.95
N ALA A 102 9.73 -4.00 10.19
CA ALA A 102 10.81 -3.09 10.54
C ALA A 102 12.19 -3.75 10.39
N ALA A 103 12.35 -5.00 10.85
CA ALA A 103 13.58 -5.76 10.68
C ALA A 103 13.90 -5.99 9.20
N ASP A 104 12.89 -6.31 8.40
CA ASP A 104 13.03 -6.54 6.97
C ASP A 104 13.37 -5.24 6.22
N ALA A 105 12.80 -4.09 6.65
CA ALA A 105 13.10 -2.78 6.10
C ALA A 105 14.52 -2.30 6.43
N VAL A 106 15.01 -2.56 7.65
CA VAL A 106 16.40 -2.28 8.04
C VAL A 106 17.38 -3.12 7.21
N THR A 107 17.07 -4.40 7.03
CA THR A 107 17.87 -5.31 6.20
C THR A 107 17.92 -4.80 4.76
N LEU A 108 16.76 -4.48 4.17
CA LEU A 108 16.68 -3.89 2.84
C LEU A 108 17.50 -2.61 2.72
N ALA A 109 17.38 -1.67 3.67
CA ALA A 109 18.12 -0.42 3.64
C ALA A 109 19.64 -0.65 3.67
N GLY A 110 20.11 -1.57 4.51
CA GLY A 110 21.53 -1.91 4.61
C GLY A 110 22.09 -2.57 3.35
N VAL A 111 21.30 -3.40 2.65
CA VAL A 111 21.70 -4.00 1.37
C VAL A 111 21.65 -2.96 0.26
N ALA A 112 20.53 -2.26 0.08
CA ALA A 112 20.34 -1.25 -0.96
C ALA A 112 21.43 -0.16 -0.93
N ALA A 113 21.87 0.27 0.26
CA ALA A 113 22.93 1.25 0.41
C ALA A 113 24.27 0.81 -0.20
N ARG A 114 24.59 -0.49 -0.22
CA ARG A 114 25.79 -1.03 -0.88
C ARG A 114 25.75 -0.89 -2.41
N HIS A 115 24.54 -0.71 -2.96
CA HIS A 115 24.27 -0.54 -4.38
C HIS A 115 23.95 0.92 -4.75
N GLY A 116 24.23 1.90 -3.85
CA GLY A 116 23.96 3.32 -4.11
C GLY A 116 22.47 3.65 -4.19
N LEU A 117 21.65 2.86 -3.49
CA LEU A 117 20.20 2.98 -3.45
C LEU A 117 19.71 3.16 -2.01
N ARG A 118 18.64 3.93 -1.84
CA ARG A 118 18.06 4.23 -0.54
C ARG A 118 16.54 4.05 -0.54
N PRO A 119 15.97 3.10 0.22
CA PRO A 119 14.53 2.91 0.29
C PRO A 119 13.82 4.08 0.97
N VAL A 120 12.69 4.52 0.41
CA VAL A 120 11.87 5.61 0.94
C VAL A 120 10.38 5.36 0.74
N ALA A 121 9.55 5.90 1.63
CA ALA A 121 8.10 5.75 1.57
C ALA A 121 7.40 7.07 1.24
N PHE A 122 6.71 7.12 0.09
CA PHE A 122 5.74 8.16 -0.26
C PHE A 122 4.65 7.59 -1.17
N GLY A 123 3.43 8.07 -1.06
CA GLY A 123 2.29 7.46 -1.77
C GLY A 123 2.35 7.52 -3.30
N HIS A 124 2.96 8.56 -3.86
CA HIS A 124 2.95 8.82 -5.31
C HIS A 124 4.26 9.49 -5.72
N HIS A 125 4.67 9.26 -6.96
CA HIS A 125 5.90 9.81 -7.49
C HIS A 125 5.84 11.35 -7.44
N PRO A 126 6.82 12.02 -6.80
CA PRO A 126 6.83 13.48 -6.63
C PRO A 126 7.00 14.25 -7.96
N GLU A 127 7.78 13.72 -8.90
CA GLU A 127 8.04 14.36 -10.20
C GLU A 127 7.24 13.81 -11.37
N LEU A 128 6.92 12.51 -11.38
CA LEU A 128 6.22 11.88 -12.50
C LEU A 128 4.71 11.74 -12.23
N SER A 129 3.89 12.25 -13.14
CA SER A 129 2.43 12.11 -13.04
C SER A 129 1.91 10.74 -13.45
N ALA A 130 2.49 10.13 -14.48
CA ALA A 130 1.93 8.93 -15.08
C ALA A 130 3.02 8.10 -15.74
N TYR A 131 2.86 6.79 -15.65
CA TYR A 131 3.59 5.83 -16.44
C TYR A 131 2.92 5.64 -17.81
N ARG A 132 3.72 5.54 -18.86
CA ARG A 132 3.26 5.31 -20.24
C ARG A 132 3.95 4.07 -20.76
N LEU A 133 3.14 3.12 -21.22
CA LEU A 133 3.65 1.94 -21.92
C LEU A 133 4.19 2.38 -23.29
N ASP A 134 5.50 2.27 -23.45
CA ASP A 134 6.21 2.56 -24.69
C ASP A 134 7.19 1.40 -25.02
N PRO A 135 6.98 0.61 -26.09
CA PRO A 135 5.87 0.72 -27.04
C PRO A 135 4.51 0.42 -26.38
N PRO A 136 3.38 0.85 -26.98
CA PRO A 136 2.05 0.49 -26.53
C PRO A 136 1.88 -1.03 -26.36
N PRO A 137 0.96 -1.49 -25.48
CA PRO A 137 0.83 -2.90 -25.19
C PRO A 137 0.47 -3.71 -26.43
N ASN A 138 1.10 -4.87 -26.61
CA ASN A 138 0.86 -5.78 -27.74
C ASN A 138 -0.48 -6.55 -27.60
N ALA A 139 -0.77 -7.50 -28.49
CA ALA A 139 -2.03 -8.26 -28.45
C ALA A 139 -2.20 -9.10 -27.17
N HIS A 140 -1.14 -9.78 -26.73
CA HIS A 140 -1.09 -10.56 -25.50
C HIS A 140 -1.26 -9.66 -24.27
N GLU A 141 -0.47 -8.58 -24.18
CA GLU A 141 -0.57 -7.62 -23.06
C GLU A 141 -1.97 -7.00 -22.96
N ARG A 142 -2.61 -6.66 -24.10
CA ARG A 142 -4.00 -6.17 -24.11
C ARG A 142 -5.01 -7.23 -23.63
N ALA A 143 -4.79 -8.50 -23.95
CA ALA A 143 -5.63 -9.59 -23.47
C ALA A 143 -5.50 -9.76 -21.95
N LEU A 144 -4.27 -9.73 -21.41
CA LEU A 144 -4.02 -9.74 -19.97
C LEU A 144 -4.68 -8.55 -19.26
N MET A 145 -4.49 -7.34 -19.78
CA MET A 145 -5.14 -6.13 -19.25
C MET A 145 -6.67 -6.24 -19.26
N ALA A 146 -7.26 -7.03 -20.14
CA ALA A 146 -8.71 -7.27 -20.18
C ALA A 146 -9.17 -8.39 -19.24
N ALA A 147 -8.26 -9.19 -18.68
CA ALA A 147 -8.58 -10.39 -17.90
C ALA A 147 -9.17 -10.08 -16.51
N SER A 148 -8.81 -8.95 -15.91
CA SER A 148 -9.41 -8.50 -14.64
C SER A 148 -9.40 -6.97 -14.50
N PRO A 149 -10.26 -6.40 -13.63
CA PRO A 149 -10.22 -4.97 -13.32
C PRO A 149 -8.84 -4.47 -12.87
N GLU A 150 -8.11 -5.32 -12.15
CA GLU A 150 -6.79 -5.00 -11.63
C GLU A 150 -5.71 -5.04 -12.69
N GLU A 151 -5.74 -6.02 -13.61
CA GLU A 151 -4.82 -6.05 -14.75
C GLU A 151 -5.03 -4.84 -15.68
N ARG A 152 -6.28 -4.43 -15.87
CA ARG A 152 -6.63 -3.24 -16.67
C ARG A 152 -5.97 -1.96 -16.17
N THR A 153 -5.64 -1.93 -14.88
CA THR A 153 -5.15 -0.75 -14.17
C THR A 153 -3.73 -0.93 -13.62
N SER A 154 -3.03 -2.00 -14.01
CA SER A 154 -1.65 -2.29 -13.60
C SER A 154 -0.70 -1.11 -13.87
N HIS A 155 -0.77 -0.47 -15.02
CA HIS A 155 0.04 0.72 -15.32
C HIS A 155 -0.08 1.87 -14.27
N LEU A 156 -1.16 1.93 -13.47
CA LEU A 156 -1.29 2.93 -12.40
C LEU A 156 -0.34 2.68 -11.23
N HIS A 157 0.04 1.43 -10.93
CA HIS A 157 0.92 1.14 -9.79
C HIS A 157 2.33 1.69 -10.01
N MET A 158 2.75 1.88 -11.26
CA MET A 158 4.09 2.36 -11.63
C MET A 158 4.46 3.77 -11.18
N VAL A 159 3.52 4.56 -10.66
CA VAL A 159 3.78 5.87 -10.05
C VAL A 159 3.23 6.00 -8.64
N THR A 160 2.86 4.87 -8.02
CA THR A 160 2.30 4.85 -6.67
C THR A 160 2.98 3.82 -5.80
N TRP A 161 3.03 4.08 -4.50
CA TRP A 161 3.47 3.13 -3.48
C TRP A 161 2.49 3.11 -2.33
N GLY A 162 2.21 1.93 -1.79
CA GLY A 162 1.42 1.80 -0.58
C GLY A 162 1.59 0.43 0.05
N PRO A 163 1.18 0.27 1.31
CA PRO A 163 1.11 -1.02 1.91
C PRO A 163 -0.21 -1.71 1.59
N ASP A 164 -0.16 -3.03 1.56
CA ASP A 164 -1.33 -3.88 1.67
C ASP A 164 -1.35 -4.50 3.08
N LEU A 165 -2.38 -4.13 3.85
CA LEU A 165 -2.56 -4.60 5.22
C LEU A 165 -3.48 -5.81 5.21
N ASN A 166 -2.93 -6.98 5.54
CA ASN A 166 -3.63 -8.25 5.50
C ASN A 166 -4.09 -8.67 6.90
N LEU A 167 -5.36 -9.01 7.02
CA LEU A 167 -5.98 -9.50 8.25
C LEU A 167 -6.76 -10.78 7.96
N SER A 168 -6.71 -11.75 8.86
CA SER A 168 -7.60 -12.91 8.85
C SER A 168 -8.10 -13.20 10.26
N PHE A 169 -9.28 -13.82 10.35
CA PHE A 169 -9.89 -14.21 11.62
C PHE A 169 -10.29 -15.67 11.49
N PRO A 170 -9.41 -16.63 11.82
CA PRO A 170 -9.63 -18.05 11.56
C PRO A 170 -10.96 -18.56 12.10
N GLU A 171 -11.39 -18.08 13.26
CA GLU A 171 -12.63 -18.49 13.89
C GLU A 171 -13.86 -17.96 13.16
N SER A 172 -13.76 -16.82 12.47
CA SER A 172 -14.83 -16.32 11.59
C SER A 172 -15.11 -17.25 10.41
N GLY A 173 -14.23 -18.20 10.12
CA GLY A 173 -14.34 -19.13 9.01
C GLY A 173 -14.15 -18.45 7.66
N THR A 174 -14.47 -19.19 6.60
CA THR A 174 -14.18 -18.82 5.22
C THR A 174 -15.45 -18.66 4.37
N ASP A 175 -16.58 -18.33 5.03
CA ASP A 175 -17.85 -18.13 4.32
C ASP A 175 -17.73 -16.95 3.32
N PRO A 176 -18.01 -17.16 2.03
CA PRO A 176 -17.89 -16.12 1.02
C PRO A 176 -18.72 -14.86 1.29
N GLY A 177 -19.91 -15.01 1.89
CA GLY A 177 -20.79 -13.90 2.23
C GLY A 177 -20.21 -13.02 3.34
N VAL A 178 -19.70 -13.65 4.40
CA VAL A 178 -19.02 -12.97 5.52
C VAL A 178 -17.79 -12.20 5.04
N LEU A 179 -16.94 -12.84 4.22
CA LEU A 179 -15.72 -12.23 3.69
C LEU A 179 -16.03 -11.07 2.73
N ALA A 180 -17.03 -11.23 1.86
CA ALA A 180 -17.48 -10.17 0.97
C ALA A 180 -18.08 -8.99 1.75
N ASP A 181 -18.84 -9.24 2.82
CA ASP A 181 -19.39 -8.18 3.68
C ASP A 181 -18.28 -7.37 4.36
N ALA A 182 -17.27 -8.06 4.89
CA ALA A 182 -16.11 -7.44 5.52
C ALA A 182 -15.34 -6.53 4.54
N ALA A 183 -15.04 -7.03 3.32
CA ALA A 183 -14.41 -6.22 2.28
C ALA A 183 -15.31 -5.04 1.86
N ALA A 184 -16.63 -5.24 1.79
CA ALA A 184 -17.58 -4.18 1.44
C ALA A 184 -17.66 -3.09 2.52
N LYS A 185 -17.52 -3.46 3.80
CA LYS A 185 -17.43 -2.51 4.91
C LYS A 185 -16.20 -1.63 4.77
N LEU A 186 -15.02 -2.25 4.62
CA LEU A 186 -13.76 -1.51 4.46
C LEU A 186 -13.79 -0.61 3.21
N THR A 187 -14.37 -1.10 2.11
CA THR A 187 -14.53 -0.31 0.87
C THR A 187 -15.47 0.89 1.04
N PHE A 188 -16.54 0.76 1.83
CA PHE A 188 -17.42 1.89 2.13
C PHE A 188 -16.70 2.96 2.96
N TYR A 189 -15.99 2.53 4.00
CA TYR A 189 -15.36 3.44 4.95
C TYR A 189 -13.98 3.93 4.52
N SER A 190 -13.41 3.40 3.43
CA SER A 190 -12.06 3.75 2.98
C SER A 190 -11.79 5.24 2.81
N PRO A 191 -12.73 6.12 2.34
CA PRO A 191 -12.49 7.57 2.28
C PRO A 191 -12.18 8.22 3.63
N TYR A 192 -12.61 7.59 4.71
CA TYR A 192 -12.42 8.03 6.08
C TYR A 192 -11.25 7.33 6.78
N LEU A 193 -10.72 6.26 6.18
CA LEU A 193 -9.52 5.53 6.62
C LEU A 193 -8.25 6.14 6.01
N VAL A 194 -8.22 6.36 4.70
CA VAL A 194 -6.98 6.77 4.01
C VAL A 194 -6.26 8.03 4.54
N PRO A 195 -6.93 9.04 5.17
CA PRO A 195 -6.24 10.24 5.66
C PRO A 195 -5.09 10.02 6.61
N TRP A 196 -5.13 8.96 7.43
CA TRP A 196 -4.03 8.68 8.37
C TRP A 196 -2.69 8.42 7.67
N SER A 197 -2.73 7.94 6.43
CA SER A 197 -1.54 7.56 5.65
C SER A 197 -1.06 8.60 4.64
N PHE A 198 -1.86 9.63 4.33
CA PHE A 198 -1.58 10.52 3.20
C PHE A 198 -0.14 11.03 3.20
N SER A 199 0.63 10.68 2.17
CA SER A 199 2.07 10.94 2.08
C SER A 199 2.49 11.34 0.66
N SER A 200 1.57 11.88 -0.12
CA SER A 200 1.83 12.25 -1.52
C SER A 200 1.25 13.59 -1.95
N PRO A 201 1.69 14.71 -1.33
CA PRO A 201 1.23 16.05 -1.67
C PRO A 201 1.97 16.67 -2.88
N PHE A 202 2.94 15.97 -3.48
CA PHE A 202 3.70 16.42 -4.65
C PHE A 202 3.40 15.58 -5.88
N ARG A 203 3.37 16.23 -7.04
CA ARG A 203 3.29 15.63 -8.37
C ARG A 203 3.78 16.65 -9.39
N ASP A 204 4.36 16.21 -10.49
CA ASP A 204 4.86 17.11 -11.54
C ASP A 204 5.92 18.10 -11.00
N GLY A 205 6.69 17.68 -10.00
CA GLY A 205 7.79 18.45 -9.42
C GLY A 205 7.35 19.57 -8.46
N ARG A 206 6.08 19.59 -8.03
CA ARG A 206 5.53 20.66 -7.18
C ARG A 206 4.36 20.19 -6.32
N PRO A 207 3.94 20.96 -5.30
CA PRO A 207 2.67 20.72 -4.63
C PRO A 207 1.50 20.69 -5.63
N TRP A 208 0.71 19.62 -5.64
CA TRP A 208 -0.37 19.45 -6.62
C TRP A 208 -1.73 20.03 -6.16
N GLY A 209 -1.79 20.54 -4.92
CA GLY A 209 -2.99 21.13 -4.33
C GLY A 209 -3.84 20.18 -3.47
N GLY A 210 -3.36 18.97 -3.20
CA GLY A 210 -3.96 18.03 -2.27
C GLY A 210 -2.93 17.29 -1.42
N LEU A 211 -3.39 16.31 -0.65
CA LEU A 211 -2.61 15.55 0.34
C LEU A 211 -2.21 14.15 -0.15
N SER A 212 -3.02 13.52 -1.01
CA SER A 212 -2.71 12.21 -1.59
C SER A 212 -3.02 12.11 -3.08
N ALA A 213 -1.98 12.28 -3.91
CA ALA A 213 -2.10 12.06 -5.35
C ALA A 213 -2.42 10.59 -5.67
N ARG A 214 -1.90 9.64 -4.87
CA ARG A 214 -2.21 8.21 -4.97
C ARG A 214 -3.69 7.94 -4.83
N THR A 215 -4.31 8.37 -3.72
CA THR A 215 -5.73 8.17 -3.46
C THR A 215 -6.57 8.82 -4.56
N ALA A 216 -6.24 10.05 -4.97
CA ALA A 216 -6.98 10.77 -6.00
C ALA A 216 -6.97 10.08 -7.37
N ARG A 217 -5.87 9.38 -7.71
CA ARG A 217 -5.69 8.68 -9.00
C ARG A 217 -6.16 7.23 -8.99
N ARG A 218 -5.91 6.48 -7.92
CA ARG A 218 -6.27 5.05 -7.82
C ARG A 218 -7.76 4.83 -7.53
N THR A 219 -8.43 5.79 -6.91
CA THR A 219 -9.82 5.60 -6.48
C THR A 219 -10.79 5.38 -7.64
N GLY A 220 -11.66 4.38 -7.48
CA GLY A 220 -12.68 3.99 -8.46
C GLY A 220 -12.23 2.74 -9.20
N PRO A 221 -11.19 2.80 -10.07
CA PRO A 221 -10.72 1.65 -10.85
C PRO A 221 -9.96 0.56 -10.07
N ARG A 222 -9.40 0.87 -8.88
CA ARG A 222 -8.67 -0.09 -8.04
C ARG A 222 -9.47 -0.40 -6.77
N PRO A 223 -9.46 -1.63 -6.26
CA PRO A 223 -10.16 -1.96 -5.02
C PRO A 223 -9.52 -1.23 -3.83
N ALA A 224 -10.33 -0.87 -2.85
CA ALA A 224 -9.85 -0.35 -1.57
C ALA A 224 -9.57 -1.49 -0.58
N ALA A 225 -10.39 -2.54 -0.63
CA ALA A 225 -10.20 -3.79 0.08
C ALA A 225 -10.53 -4.97 -0.84
N LEU A 226 -9.95 -6.12 -0.54
CA LEU A 226 -10.13 -7.37 -1.27
C LEU A 226 -10.26 -8.52 -0.26
N ALA A 227 -11.18 -9.46 -0.47
CA ALA A 227 -11.21 -10.69 0.31
C ALA A 227 -10.88 -11.92 -0.53
N TYR A 228 -10.15 -12.85 0.06
CA TYR A 228 -9.60 -14.03 -0.59
C TYR A 228 -10.43 -15.26 -0.19
N LEU A 229 -11.06 -15.87 -1.19
CA LEU A 229 -11.97 -17.00 -1.04
C LEU A 229 -11.27 -18.32 -1.39
N PRO A 230 -11.72 -19.46 -0.84
CA PRO A 230 -11.23 -20.76 -1.27
C PRO A 230 -11.35 -20.96 -2.79
N PRO A 231 -10.44 -21.71 -3.43
CA PRO A 231 -10.60 -22.13 -4.81
C PRO A 231 -11.97 -22.80 -5.04
N GLY A 232 -12.64 -22.42 -6.14
CA GLY A 232 -13.97 -22.95 -6.48
C GLY A 232 -15.15 -22.30 -5.76
N ALA A 233 -14.92 -21.43 -4.77
CA ALA A 233 -15.99 -20.62 -4.20
C ALA A 233 -16.59 -19.66 -5.25
N PRO A 234 -17.91 -19.39 -5.21
CA PRO A 234 -18.52 -18.43 -6.13
C PRO A 234 -17.97 -17.02 -5.88
N LEU A 235 -17.49 -16.36 -6.94
CA LEU A 235 -17.03 -14.98 -6.87
C LEU A 235 -18.18 -14.00 -7.13
N LEU A 236 -18.24 -12.94 -6.35
CA LEU A 236 -19.15 -11.82 -6.59
C LEU A 236 -18.60 -10.94 -7.73
N THR A 237 -19.30 -10.90 -8.86
CA THR A 237 -18.92 -10.05 -9.99
C THR A 237 -19.01 -8.57 -9.64
N THR A 238 -17.86 -7.91 -9.57
CA THR A 238 -17.68 -6.50 -9.20
C THR A 238 -16.56 -5.89 -10.05
N ASP A 239 -16.62 -4.58 -10.28
CA ASP A 239 -15.57 -3.85 -10.99
C ASP A 239 -15.28 -2.53 -10.23
N PRO A 240 -14.14 -2.42 -9.49
CA PRO A 240 -13.08 -3.41 -9.32
C PRO A 240 -13.51 -4.64 -8.51
N SER A 241 -12.65 -5.66 -8.44
CA SER A 241 -12.96 -6.90 -7.71
C SER A 241 -13.06 -6.62 -6.20
N LEU A 242 -14.12 -7.12 -5.57
CA LEU A 242 -14.27 -7.12 -4.12
C LEU A 242 -13.76 -8.42 -3.49
N VAL A 243 -13.86 -9.52 -4.24
CA VAL A 243 -13.41 -10.86 -3.83
C VAL A 243 -12.64 -11.52 -4.96
N ARG A 244 -11.68 -12.38 -4.61
CA ARG A 244 -10.92 -13.21 -5.55
C ARG A 244 -10.61 -14.57 -4.92
N HIS A 245 -10.20 -15.53 -5.73
CA HIS A 245 -9.68 -16.80 -5.22
C HIS A 245 -8.29 -16.60 -4.63
N ALA A 246 -8.04 -17.27 -3.50
CA ALA A 246 -6.72 -17.45 -2.93
C ALA A 246 -5.80 -18.19 -3.92
N GLY A 247 -4.58 -17.67 -4.09
CA GLY A 247 -3.54 -18.31 -4.89
C GLY A 247 -2.78 -19.39 -4.13
N ILE A 248 -2.78 -19.34 -2.80
CA ILE A 248 -2.21 -20.36 -1.91
C ILE A 248 -3.12 -20.61 -0.70
N PRO A 249 -2.99 -21.75 0.00
CA PRO A 249 -3.83 -22.07 1.16
C PRO A 249 -3.82 -21.00 2.26
N GLY A 250 -2.66 -20.39 2.54
CA GLY A 250 -2.51 -19.36 3.58
C GLY A 250 -3.28 -18.06 3.31
N GLU A 251 -3.70 -17.81 2.07
CA GLU A 251 -4.50 -16.62 1.73
C GLU A 251 -6.00 -16.81 1.96
N VAL A 252 -6.47 -18.04 2.18
CA VAL A 252 -7.91 -18.29 2.34
C VAL A 252 -8.44 -17.59 3.59
N GLY A 253 -9.47 -16.76 3.44
CA GLY A 253 -10.04 -15.98 4.53
C GLY A 253 -9.33 -14.65 4.80
N ARG A 254 -8.28 -14.33 4.04
CA ARG A 254 -7.58 -13.04 4.13
C ARG A 254 -8.46 -11.91 3.63
N ILE A 255 -8.49 -10.82 4.39
CA ILE A 255 -9.02 -9.52 4.01
C ILE A 255 -7.82 -8.58 3.90
N GLU A 256 -7.64 -8.01 2.72
CA GLU A 256 -6.54 -7.15 2.40
C GLU A 256 -7.05 -5.72 2.20
N PHE A 257 -6.46 -4.75 2.89
CA PHE A 257 -6.74 -3.33 2.70
C PHE A 257 -5.57 -2.64 2.00
N LYS A 258 -5.82 -2.11 0.79
CA LYS A 258 -4.79 -1.66 -0.16
C LYS A 258 -4.77 -0.14 -0.39
N ALA A 259 -5.66 0.59 0.30
CA ALA A 259 -5.95 1.98 -0.04
C ALA A 259 -5.01 3.00 0.62
N PHE A 260 -4.20 2.60 1.61
CA PHE A 260 -3.27 3.51 2.27
C PHE A 260 -2.12 3.93 1.35
N ASP A 261 -1.65 5.17 1.49
CA ASP A 261 -0.38 5.60 0.91
C ASP A 261 0.78 4.94 1.67
N ALA A 262 1.96 4.84 1.03
CA ALA A 262 3.16 4.34 1.68
C ALA A 262 3.48 5.17 2.93
N VAL A 263 3.78 4.47 4.03
CA VAL A 263 4.14 5.07 5.32
C VAL A 263 5.56 4.68 5.69
N PRO A 264 6.29 5.49 6.46
CA PRO A 264 7.67 5.17 6.81
C PRO A 264 7.78 3.89 7.63
N VAL A 265 8.77 3.07 7.28
CA VAL A 265 9.14 1.83 7.98
C VAL A 265 10.63 1.73 8.28
N VAL A 266 11.42 2.69 7.76
CA VAL A 266 12.85 2.86 8.06
C VAL A 266 13.01 4.15 8.86
N VAL A 267 13.65 4.07 10.02
CA VAL A 267 13.92 5.21 10.88
C VAL A 267 14.91 6.17 10.20
N GLY A 268 14.60 7.47 10.19
CA GLY A 268 15.45 8.50 9.58
C GLY A 268 15.20 8.72 8.08
N GLU A 269 14.43 7.83 7.44
CA GLU A 269 14.05 7.92 6.03
C GLU A 269 12.62 8.47 5.84
N GLU A 270 12.06 9.09 6.88
CA GLU A 270 10.72 9.65 6.78
C GLU A 270 10.68 10.82 5.77
N PRO A 271 9.65 10.88 4.90
CA PRO A 271 9.48 12.00 3.98
C PRO A 271 9.21 13.32 4.74
N ALA A 272 8.78 13.22 6.01
CA ALA A 272 8.74 14.32 6.95
C ALA A 272 8.88 13.81 8.40
N GLU A 273 9.56 14.60 9.24
CA GLU A 273 9.80 14.25 10.64
C GLU A 273 8.52 14.04 11.47
N GLY A 274 8.58 13.13 12.44
CA GLY A 274 7.50 12.88 13.40
C GLY A 274 6.30 12.10 12.85
N VAL A 275 6.41 11.53 11.65
CA VAL A 275 5.48 10.50 11.16
C VAL A 275 5.72 9.18 11.89
N GLY A 276 6.98 8.79 12.09
CA GLY A 276 7.39 7.59 12.82
C GLY A 276 7.02 6.28 12.14
N THR A 277 7.69 5.20 12.54
CA THR A 277 7.51 3.84 12.01
C THR A 277 6.36 3.07 12.65
N GLU A 278 5.68 3.66 13.63
CA GLU A 278 4.56 3.05 14.40
C GLU A 278 3.21 3.07 13.67
N LEU A 279 3.11 3.83 12.56
CA LEU A 279 1.84 4.04 11.87
C LEU A 279 1.21 2.74 11.33
N PRO A 280 1.94 1.78 10.72
CA PRO A 280 1.38 0.48 10.32
C PRO A 280 0.65 -0.24 11.45
N ALA A 281 1.23 -0.28 12.66
CA ALA A 281 0.63 -0.95 13.81
C ALA A 281 -0.73 -0.34 14.19
N ALA A 282 -0.79 0.98 14.16
CA ALA A 282 -2.00 1.71 14.47
C ALA A 282 -3.08 1.53 13.40
N LEU A 283 -2.69 1.47 12.12
CA LEU A 283 -3.61 1.17 11.02
C LEU A 283 -4.15 -0.26 11.09
N LEU A 284 -3.32 -1.26 11.42
CA LEU A 284 -3.77 -2.64 11.66
C LEU A 284 -4.79 -2.72 12.80
N SER A 285 -4.55 -2.00 13.89
CA SER A 285 -5.49 -1.93 15.02
C SER A 285 -6.82 -1.28 14.64
N LEU A 286 -6.78 -0.20 13.84
CA LEU A 286 -7.99 0.44 13.31
C LEU A 286 -8.80 -0.50 12.42
N LEU A 287 -8.15 -1.24 11.52
CA LEU A 287 -8.80 -2.22 10.67
C LEU A 287 -9.36 -3.40 11.47
N THR A 288 -8.61 -3.89 12.47
CA THR A 288 -9.06 -4.96 13.37
C THR A 288 -10.36 -4.57 14.06
N GLY A 289 -10.38 -3.38 14.69
CA GLY A 289 -11.55 -2.90 15.40
C GLY A 289 -12.72 -2.64 14.46
N LEU A 290 -12.47 -2.08 13.27
CA LEU A 290 -13.52 -1.86 12.29
C LEU A 290 -14.10 -3.18 11.75
N LEU A 291 -13.30 -4.23 11.61
CA LEU A 291 -13.77 -5.56 11.18
C LEU A 291 -14.51 -6.31 12.30
N ARG A 292 -14.21 -6.03 13.57
CA ARG A 292 -14.95 -6.55 14.74
C ARG A 292 -16.25 -5.79 15.01
N ASP A 293 -16.28 -4.49 14.74
CA ASP A 293 -17.47 -3.66 14.91
C ASP A 293 -18.66 -4.15 14.08
N ASP A 294 -19.84 -4.15 14.68
CA ASP A 294 -21.12 -4.47 14.04
C ASP A 294 -22.08 -3.26 14.00
N THR A 295 -21.70 -2.13 14.59
CA THR A 295 -22.56 -0.94 14.70
C THR A 295 -22.57 -0.09 13.44
N LEU A 296 -21.47 -0.09 12.67
CA LEU A 296 -21.37 0.70 11.44
C LEU A 296 -22.02 -0.02 10.23
N PRO A 297 -23.11 0.54 9.66
CA PRO A 297 -23.93 -0.17 8.67
C PRO A 297 -23.40 -0.05 7.23
N GLY A 298 -22.43 0.83 6.97
CA GLY A 298 -21.99 1.15 5.62
C GLY A 298 -21.38 -0.05 4.91
N ARG A 299 -21.85 -0.33 3.68
CA ARG A 299 -21.32 -1.37 2.77
C ARG A 299 -21.28 -0.83 1.35
N ARG A 300 -20.19 -1.09 0.63
CA ARG A 300 -20.07 -0.76 -0.78
C ARG A 300 -19.17 -1.76 -1.49
N ARG A 301 -19.54 -2.13 -2.71
CA ARG A 301 -18.78 -3.08 -3.53
C ARG A 301 -17.66 -2.45 -4.36
N THR A 302 -17.71 -1.14 -4.57
CA THR A 302 -16.73 -0.37 -5.35
C THR A 302 -16.33 0.88 -4.59
N PRO A 303 -15.11 1.42 -4.69
CA PRO A 303 -14.74 2.61 -3.94
C PRO A 303 -15.54 3.86 -4.36
N ASP A 304 -15.90 4.71 -3.39
CA ASP A 304 -16.52 6.01 -3.69
C ASP A 304 -15.47 7.01 -4.19
N ALA A 305 -15.36 7.14 -5.51
CA ALA A 305 -14.39 8.03 -6.13
C ALA A 305 -14.56 9.51 -5.76
N ALA A 306 -15.81 9.97 -5.54
CA ALA A 306 -16.04 11.37 -5.17
C ALA A 306 -15.61 11.62 -3.72
N ALA A 307 -15.96 10.72 -2.80
CA ALA A 307 -15.55 10.81 -1.41
C ALA A 307 -14.04 10.67 -1.24
N HIS A 308 -13.39 9.71 -1.93
CA HIS A 308 -11.94 9.59 -1.91
C HIS A 308 -11.23 10.82 -2.48
N ARG A 309 -11.68 11.39 -3.60
CA ARG A 309 -11.06 12.61 -4.14
C ARG A 309 -11.22 13.79 -3.19
N ARG A 310 -12.39 13.94 -2.57
CA ARG A 310 -12.62 14.96 -1.53
C ARG A 310 -11.65 14.77 -0.36
N SER A 311 -11.53 13.53 0.12
CA SER A 311 -10.60 13.14 1.19
C SER A 311 -9.16 13.44 0.81
N ALA A 312 -8.69 12.97 -0.34
CA ALA A 312 -7.35 13.20 -0.86
C ALA A 312 -6.98 14.68 -1.03
N LEU A 313 -7.96 15.54 -1.35
CA LEU A 313 -7.74 16.98 -1.51
C LEU A 313 -7.67 17.71 -0.17
N ARG A 314 -8.52 17.36 0.79
CA ARG A 314 -8.78 18.20 1.97
C ARG A 314 -8.44 17.55 3.31
N GLY A 315 -8.28 16.24 3.35
CA GLY A 315 -8.11 15.47 4.58
C GLY A 315 -9.14 15.88 5.65
N TRP A 316 -8.68 16.04 6.88
CA TRP A 316 -9.53 16.42 8.02
C TRP A 316 -9.90 17.91 8.08
N SER A 317 -9.46 18.71 7.12
CA SER A 317 -9.97 20.07 6.94
C SER A 317 -11.39 20.05 6.36
N ASP A 318 -11.78 19.00 5.63
CA ASP A 318 -13.17 18.75 5.27
C ASP A 318 -13.94 18.14 6.46
N ALA A 319 -15.05 18.78 6.85
CA ALA A 319 -15.81 18.38 8.03
C ALA A 319 -16.42 16.98 7.88
N ALA A 320 -16.87 16.59 6.69
CA ALA A 320 -17.47 15.28 6.47
C ALA A 320 -16.41 14.17 6.58
N VAL A 321 -15.21 14.41 6.04
CA VAL A 321 -14.08 13.48 6.16
C VAL A 321 -13.71 13.31 7.63
N ARG A 322 -13.58 14.41 8.38
CA ARG A 322 -13.24 14.37 9.81
C ARG A 322 -14.30 13.64 10.65
N VAL A 323 -15.58 13.92 10.43
CA VAL A 323 -16.68 13.24 11.14
C VAL A 323 -16.67 11.74 10.82
N GLY A 324 -16.48 11.37 9.55
CA GLY A 324 -16.36 9.97 9.15
C GLY A 324 -15.14 9.27 9.78
N SER A 325 -13.97 9.93 9.81
CA SER A 325 -12.77 9.41 10.45
C SER A 325 -12.95 9.26 11.97
N GLN A 326 -13.67 10.18 12.61
CA GLN A 326 -14.01 10.05 14.02
C GLN A 326 -14.94 8.85 14.26
N ALA A 327 -15.98 8.69 13.45
CA ALA A 327 -16.93 7.59 13.59
C ALA A 327 -16.27 6.20 13.43
N VAL A 328 -15.35 6.03 12.47
CA VAL A 328 -14.62 4.75 12.32
C VAL A 328 -13.67 4.51 13.48
N LEU A 329 -13.04 5.56 14.02
CA LEU A 329 -12.14 5.44 15.16
C LEU A 329 -12.89 5.10 16.45
N ASP A 330 -14.04 5.74 16.68
CA ASP A 330 -14.90 5.48 17.84
C ASP A 330 -15.43 4.05 17.81
N ALA A 331 -15.92 3.60 16.64
CA ALA A 331 -16.40 2.24 16.44
C ALA A 331 -15.30 1.19 16.67
N ALA A 332 -14.10 1.41 16.11
CA ALA A 332 -12.97 0.53 16.33
C ALA A 332 -12.53 0.48 17.81
N THR A 333 -12.56 1.64 18.50
CA THR A 333 -12.23 1.74 19.92
C THR A 333 -13.24 0.98 20.77
N ALA A 334 -14.53 1.12 20.48
CA ALA A 334 -15.59 0.40 21.19
C ALA A 334 -15.51 -1.11 20.96
N ALA A 335 -15.27 -1.55 19.73
CA ALA A 335 -15.15 -2.97 19.37
C ALA A 335 -13.90 -3.66 19.94
N LEU A 336 -12.89 -2.89 20.37
CA LEU A 336 -11.65 -3.37 20.99
C LEU A 336 -11.56 -3.01 22.48
N ALA A 337 -12.70 -2.70 23.11
CA ALA A 337 -12.73 -2.42 24.54
C ALA A 337 -12.16 -3.61 25.36
N GLY A 338 -11.21 -3.33 26.24
CA GLY A 338 -10.52 -4.34 27.05
C GLY A 338 -9.20 -4.84 26.45
N ASP A 339 -8.83 -4.41 25.25
CA ASP A 339 -7.51 -4.67 24.65
C ASP A 339 -6.62 -3.42 24.71
N ASP A 340 -5.85 -3.30 25.79
CA ASP A 340 -5.06 -2.11 26.08
C ASP A 340 -4.02 -1.79 24.99
N ALA A 341 -3.47 -2.81 24.34
CA ALA A 341 -2.45 -2.65 23.30
C ALA A 341 -3.06 -2.02 22.04
N HIS A 342 -4.21 -2.52 21.59
CA HIS A 342 -4.95 -1.88 20.50
C HIS A 342 -5.42 -0.47 20.88
N LEU A 343 -5.97 -0.28 22.07
CA LEU A 343 -6.49 1.01 22.52
C LEU A 343 -5.39 2.09 22.58
N ALA A 344 -4.16 1.74 23.01
CA ALA A 344 -3.03 2.66 23.00
C ALA A 344 -2.68 3.16 21.59
N ARG A 345 -2.74 2.26 20.59
CA ARG A 345 -2.51 2.60 19.18
C ARG A 345 -3.63 3.47 18.61
N LEU A 346 -4.88 3.14 18.89
CA LEU A 346 -6.03 3.96 18.48
C LEU A 346 -5.99 5.36 19.11
N ALA A 347 -5.53 5.48 20.36
CA ALA A 347 -5.31 6.77 21.00
C ALA A 347 -4.26 7.62 20.26
N SER A 348 -3.24 7.00 19.65
CA SER A 348 -2.27 7.70 18.77
C SER A 348 -2.95 8.26 17.52
N LEU A 349 -3.83 7.48 16.88
CA LEU A 349 -4.64 7.94 15.75
C LEU A 349 -5.60 9.07 16.14
N ALA A 350 -6.21 9.00 17.33
CA ALA A 350 -7.08 10.04 17.88
C ALA A 350 -6.34 11.37 18.01
N ARG A 351 -5.11 11.35 18.55
CA ARG A 351 -4.27 12.56 18.66
C ARG A 351 -3.93 13.18 17.31
N ARG A 352 -3.75 12.37 16.26
CA ARG A 352 -3.50 12.87 14.89
C ARG A 352 -4.77 13.50 14.31
N LEU A 353 -5.91 12.81 14.44
CA LEU A 353 -7.21 13.29 13.99
C LEU A 353 -7.58 14.62 14.67
N ALA A 354 -7.37 14.73 15.99
CA ALA A 354 -7.63 15.94 16.76
C ALA A 354 -6.79 17.14 16.28
N ARG A 355 -5.50 16.90 15.95
CA ARG A 355 -4.60 17.90 15.37
C ARG A 355 -4.87 18.18 13.89
N ARG A 356 -5.68 17.35 13.24
CA ARG A 356 -5.98 17.40 11.80
C ARG A 356 -4.72 17.35 10.94
N GLU A 357 -3.75 16.55 11.36
CA GLU A 357 -2.41 16.53 10.77
C GLU A 357 -2.11 15.17 10.13
N THR A 358 -1.91 15.18 8.82
CA THR A 358 -1.48 14.02 8.02
C THR A 358 0.03 14.05 7.76
N PRO A 359 0.67 12.94 7.35
CA PRO A 359 2.07 12.97 6.92
C PRO A 359 2.32 13.99 5.78
N ALA A 360 1.38 14.14 4.86
CA ALA A 360 1.41 15.10 3.76
C ALA A 360 1.42 16.56 4.25
N ASP A 361 0.70 16.89 5.32
CA ASP A 361 0.73 18.23 5.92
C ASP A 361 2.14 18.58 6.41
N ARG A 362 2.84 17.61 7.01
CA ARG A 362 4.22 17.77 7.47
C ARG A 362 5.19 17.93 6.31
N MET A 363 5.03 17.14 5.25
CA MET A 363 5.83 17.29 4.03
C MET A 363 5.64 18.67 3.39
N LEU A 364 4.39 19.16 3.33
CA LEU A 364 4.10 20.52 2.83
C LEU A 364 4.69 21.60 3.72
N ALA A 365 4.64 21.45 5.04
CA ALA A 365 5.24 22.39 5.98
C ALA A 365 6.77 22.45 5.82
N ARG A 366 7.44 21.29 5.75
CA ARG A 366 8.88 21.17 5.50
C ARG A 366 9.28 21.87 4.21
N HIS A 367 8.59 21.60 3.11
CA HIS A 367 8.87 22.22 1.83
C HIS A 367 8.70 23.75 1.84
N ARG A 368 7.63 24.27 2.49
CA ARG A 368 7.43 25.72 2.65
C ARG A 368 8.52 26.38 3.47
N ALA A 369 9.11 25.66 4.42
CA ALA A 369 10.25 26.12 5.21
C ALA A 369 11.58 26.01 4.46
N GLY A 370 11.58 25.57 3.19
CA GLY A 370 12.79 25.39 2.37
C GLY A 370 13.53 24.08 2.64
N GLY A 371 12.94 23.15 3.38
CA GLY A 371 13.52 21.82 3.59
C GLY A 371 13.30 20.90 2.39
N ASP A 372 14.27 20.02 2.15
CA ASP A 372 14.23 19.04 1.06
C ASP A 372 13.10 18.03 1.24
N ILE A 373 12.52 17.56 0.13
CA ILE A 373 11.55 16.46 0.12
C ILE A 373 12.16 15.32 -0.68
N PRO A 374 12.24 14.10 -0.12
CA PRO A 374 12.85 12.98 -0.84
C PRO A 374 12.23 12.76 -2.22
N GLY A 375 13.08 12.64 -3.24
CA GLY A 375 12.65 12.46 -4.63
C GLY A 375 12.12 13.71 -5.35
N LEU A 376 12.11 14.89 -4.71
CA LEU A 376 11.61 16.14 -5.30
C LEU A 376 12.75 17.14 -5.54
N GLY A 377 12.98 17.53 -6.79
CA GLY A 377 13.69 18.77 -7.10
C GLY A 377 15.20 18.65 -7.26
N HIS A 378 15.68 17.61 -7.96
CA HIS A 378 17.05 17.61 -8.49
C HIS A 378 16.99 17.84 -10.01
N PRO A 379 17.73 18.82 -10.54
CA PRO A 379 17.76 19.03 -11.98
C PRO A 379 18.33 17.77 -12.63
N VAL A 380 17.50 17.05 -13.39
CA VAL A 380 17.99 16.17 -14.45
C VAL A 380 18.98 17.00 -15.26
N PRO A 381 20.24 16.58 -15.44
CA PRO A 381 21.14 17.23 -16.36
C PRO A 381 20.40 17.29 -17.69
N ARG A 382 20.07 18.49 -18.17
CA ARG A 382 19.62 18.66 -19.54
C ARG A 382 20.77 18.13 -20.39
N GLY A 383 20.59 16.94 -20.94
CA GLY A 383 21.49 16.40 -21.95
C GLY A 383 21.67 17.49 -23.01
N ALA A 384 22.91 17.93 -23.16
CA ALA A 384 23.32 18.84 -24.20
C ALA A 384 23.36 18.08 -25.53
N GLY A 385 22.80 18.68 -26.58
CA GLY A 385 23.09 18.33 -27.98
C GLY A 385 22.13 17.34 -28.60
#